data_AF-A0A958V0I1-F1
#
_entry.id   AF-A0A958V0I1-F1
#
_cell.length_a   1.000
_cell.length_b   1.000
_cell.length_c   1.000
_cell.angle_alpha   90.00
_cell.angle_beta   90.00
_cell.angle_gamma   90.00
#
_symmetry.space_group_name_H-M   'P 1'
#
loop_
_entity.id
_entity.type
_entity.pdbx_description
1 polymer ?
#
loop_
_entity_poly.entity_id
_entity_poly.type
_entity_poly.pdbx_seq_one_letter_code
_entity_poly.pdbx_strand_id
1 'polypeptide(L)' 'YFDSTIFLAPMETIEIIIDENDVSGGTGSNFIFEWKIPENCPEPLFEGIMTSTMGQQGLSFTTQAKRIQ' A
#
# COMPACT_ATOMS: atom_id res chain seq x y z
N TYR A 1 1.42 0.07 -10.98
CA TYR A 1 0.05 0.39 -10.56
C TYR A 1 -0.30 1.85 -10.82
N PHE A 2 0.63 2.80 -10.66
CA PHE A 2 0.45 4.16 -11.18
C PHE A 2 1.63 4.54 -12.06
N ASP A 3 1.34 5.05 -13.25
CA ASP A 3 2.36 5.46 -14.23
C ASP A 3 2.62 6.98 -14.20
N SER A 4 1.92 7.69 -13.32
CA SER A 4 2.01 9.14 -13.15
C SER A 4 1.86 9.54 -11.68
N THR A 5 2.40 10.69 -11.31
CA THR A 5 2.24 11.27 -9.97
C THR A 5 0.77 11.57 -9.68
N ILE A 6 0.32 11.22 -8.48
CA ILE A 6 -1.01 11.56 -7.98
C ILE A 6 -0.89 12.62 -6.91
N PHE A 7 -1.75 13.64 -6.97
CA PHE A 7 -1.86 14.64 -5.92
C PHE A 7 -2.84 14.16 -4.85
N LEU A 8 -2.43 14.17 -3.59
CA LEU A 8 -3.29 13.92 -2.44
C LEU A 8 -3.73 15.25 -1.82
N ALA A 9 -5.03 15.48 -1.74
CA ALA A 9 -5.59 16.53 -0.91
C ALA A 9 -5.43 16.18 0.59
N PRO A 10 -5.52 17.17 1.49
CA PRO A 10 -5.47 16.91 2.93
C PRO A 10 -6.53 15.87 3.34
N MET A 11 -6.09 14.83 4.05
CA MET A 11 -6.93 13.71 4.51
C MET A 11 -7.54 12.84 3.39
N GLU A 12 -7.11 13.02 2.14
CA GLU A 12 -7.47 12.10 1.06
C GLU A 12 -6.70 10.79 1.18
N THR A 13 -7.34 9.69 0.82
CA THR A 13 -6.77 8.34 0.85
C THR A 13 -6.73 7.78 -0.56
N ILE A 14 -5.62 7.15 -0.92
CA ILE A 14 -5.52 6.32 -2.12
C ILE A 14 -5.40 4.86 -1.69
N GLU A 15 -6.13 4.00 -2.39
CA GLU A 15 -6.09 2.56 -2.20
C GLU A 15 -5.53 1.89 -3.46
N ILE A 16 -4.66 0.90 -3.27
CA ILE A 16 -4.20 0.00 -4.33
C ILE A 16 -4.71 -1.39 -3.97
N ILE A 17 -5.60 -1.93 -4.78
CA ILE A 17 -6.19 -3.26 -4.58
C ILE A 17 -5.50 -4.24 -5.53
N ILE A 18 -4.87 -5.28 -4.97
CA ILE A 18 -4.35 -6.43 -5.70
C ILE A 18 -5.30 -7.60 -5.44
N ASP A 19 -5.70 -8.31 -6.50
CA ASP A 19 -6.47 -9.54 -6.37
C ASP A 19 -5.62 -10.64 -5.71
N GLU A 20 -6.21 -11.41 -4.80
CA GLU A 20 -5.55 -12.53 -4.13
C GLU A 20 -4.93 -13.55 -5.12
N ASN A 21 -5.52 -13.67 -6.32
CA ASN A 21 -5.04 -14.58 -7.36
C ASN A 21 -3.91 -13.99 -8.24
N ASP A 22 -3.59 -12.71 -8.12
CA ASP A 22 -2.52 -12.08 -8.88
C ASP A 22 -1.15 -12.40 -8.26
N VAL A 23 -0.39 -13.24 -8.98
CA VAL A 23 0.96 -13.67 -8.60
C VAL A 23 2.06 -13.04 -9.45
N SER A 24 1.74 -12.03 -10.27
CA SER A 24 2.68 -11.39 -11.20
C SER A 24 3.92 -10.80 -10.50
N GLY A 25 3.78 -10.35 -9.25
CA GLY A 25 4.84 -9.83 -8.39
C GLY A 25 5.48 -10.85 -7.44
N GLY A 26 5.09 -12.12 -7.51
CA GLY A 26 5.47 -13.17 -6.57
C GLY A 26 4.53 -13.27 -5.37
N THR A 27 4.95 -13.96 -4.31
CA THR A 27 4.11 -14.23 -3.13
C THR A 27 3.96 -13.03 -2.19
N GLY A 28 4.79 -11.99 -2.36
CA GLY A 28 4.80 -10.83 -1.49
C GLY A 28 4.19 -9.61 -2.17
N SER A 29 3.17 -9.01 -1.56
CA SER A 29 2.63 -7.70 -1.94
C SER A 29 3.56 -6.58 -1.46
N ASN A 30 4.70 -6.41 -2.11
CA ASN A 30 5.70 -5.40 -1.77
C ASN A 30 5.56 -4.16 -2.64
N PHE A 31 5.60 -2.99 -2.00
CA PHE A 31 5.51 -1.70 -2.67
C PHE A 31 6.63 -0.77 -2.21
N ILE A 32 7.13 0.02 -3.15
CA ILE A 32 7.95 1.20 -2.87
C ILE A 32 7.11 2.40 -3.26
N PHE A 33 6.92 3.31 -2.31
CA PHE A 33 6.26 4.58 -2.55
C PHE A 33 7.34 5.64 -2.72
N GLU A 34 7.26 6.40 -3.81
CA GLU A 34 7.98 7.65 -3.96
C GLU A 34 6.97 8.78 -3.76
N TRP A 35 7.27 9.69 -2.83
CA TRP A 35 6.37 10.79 -2.50
C TRP A 35 7.11 12.10 -2.32
N LYS A 36 6.36 13.20 -2.45
CA LYS A 36 6.83 14.55 -2.18
C LYS A 36 5.82 15.26 -1.32
N ILE A 37 6.29 15.97 -0.30
CA ILE A 37 5.46 16.76 0.62
C ILE A 37 5.93 18.22 0.65
N PRO A 38 5.03 19.18 0.92
CA PRO A 38 5.41 20.55 1.24
C PRO A 38 6.30 20.63 2.49
N GLU A 39 6.98 21.77 2.65
CA GLU A 39 7.78 22.03 3.86
C GLU A 39 6.89 21.99 5.12
N ASN A 40 7.39 21.36 6.19
CA ASN A 40 6.67 21.17 7.46
C ASN A 40 5.35 20.37 7.37
N CYS A 41 5.13 19.64 6.28
CA CYS A 41 4.01 18.70 6.19
C CYS A 41 4.39 17.36 6.84
N PRO A 42 3.48 16.70 7.57
CA PRO A 42 3.71 15.34 8.05
C PRO A 42 3.92 14.35 6.90
N GLU A 43 4.71 13.31 7.14
CA GLU A 43 4.84 12.23 6.16
C GLU A 43 3.51 11.47 6.01
N PRO A 44 3.16 11.00 4.80
CA PRO A 44 1.98 10.16 4.62
C PRO A 44 2.13 8.86 5.40
N LEU A 45 1.00 8.34 5.89
CA LEU A 45 0.92 7.02 6.48
C LEU A 45 0.71 5.99 5.36
N PHE A 46 1.53 4.94 5.37
CA PHE A 46 1.41 3.83 4.42
C PHE A 46 1.17 2.54 5.19
N GLU A 47 -0.01 1.96 4.97
CA GLU A 47 -0.45 0.72 5.62
C GLU A 47 -0.87 -0.27 4.55
N GLY A 48 -0.46 -1.52 4.74
CA GLY A 48 -0.87 -2.64 3.91
C GLY A 48 -1.77 -3.57 4.72
N ILE A 49 -2.88 -3.98 4.12
CA ILE A 49 -3.75 -5.03 4.64
C ILE A 49 -3.75 -6.14 3.60
N MET A 50 -3.40 -7.34 4.03
CA MET A 50 -3.48 -8.55 3.22
C MET A 50 -4.58 -9.40 3.81
N THR A 51 -5.59 -9.73 3.01
CA THR A 51 -6.71 -10.56 3.45
C THR A 51 -6.84 -11.75 2.51
N SER A 52 -6.92 -12.94 3.09
CA SER A 52 -7.28 -14.17 2.38
C SER A 52 -8.53 -14.75 3.02
N THR A 53 -9.51 -15.08 2.19
CA THR A 53 -10.71 -15.83 2.62
C THR A 53 -10.71 -17.25 2.09
N MET A 54 -9.62 -17.69 1.46
CA MET A 54 -9.47 -19.03 0.91
C MET A 54 -9.40 -20.08 2.02
N GLY A 55 -10.25 -21.11 1.91
CA GLY A 55 -10.35 -22.20 2.89
C GLY A 55 -11.41 -21.95 3.96
N GLN A 56 -11.25 -22.57 5.14
CA GLN A 56 -12.23 -22.46 6.23
C GLN A 56 -11.91 -21.37 7.26
N GLN A 57 -10.74 -20.72 7.15
CA GLN A 57 -10.29 -19.68 8.07
C GLN A 57 -9.84 -18.48 7.26
N GLY A 58 -10.43 -17.31 7.53
CA GLY A 58 -9.95 -16.05 6.97
C GLY A 58 -8.69 -15.60 7.70
N LEU A 59 -7.62 -15.35 6.95
CA LEU A 59 -6.39 -14.77 7.48
C LEU A 59 -6.31 -13.31 7.10
N SER A 60 -5.81 -12.48 8.01
CA SER A 60 -5.52 -11.08 7.71
C SER A 60 -4.23 -10.64 8.40
N PHE A 61 -3.39 -9.95 7.63
CA PHE A 61 -2.13 -9.40 8.10
C PHE A 61 -2.11 -7.91 7.85
N THR A 62 -1.60 -7.16 8.82
CA THR A 62 -1.32 -5.73 8.67
C THR A 62 0.18 -5.50 8.63
N THR A 63 0.59 -4.52 7.85
CA THR A 63 1.98 -4.04 7.82
C THR A 63 1.99 -2.53 7.73
N GLN A 64 3.01 -1.93 8.34
CA GLN A 64 3.31 -0.50 8.20
C GLN A 64 4.58 -0.35 7.39
N ALA A 65 4.60 0.61 6.46
CA ALA A 65 5.78 0.84 5.65
C ALA A 65 6.98 1.25 6.50
N LYS A 66 8.16 0.89 6.03
CA LYS A 66 9.44 1.34 6.59
C LYS A 66 10.11 2.27 5.59
N ARG A 67 10.63 3.37 6.09
CA ARG A 67 11.45 4.27 5.28
C ARG A 67 12.73 3.54 4.85
N ILE A 68 12.98 3.54 3.55
CA ILE A 68 14.20 2.99 2.97
C ILE A 68 15.32 4.01 3.23
N GLN A 69 16.46 3.56 3.73
CA GLN A 69 17.66 4.36 4.00
C GLN A 69 18.73 4.12 2.95
#